data_AF-A0A914G9S0-F1
#
_entry.id   AF-A0A914G9S0-F1
#
_cell.length_a   1.000
_cell.length_b   1.000
_cell.length_c   1.000
_cell.angle_alpha   90.00
_cell.angle_beta   90.00
_cell.angle_gamma   90.00
#
_symmetry.space_group_name_H-M   'P 1'
#
loop_
_entity.id
_entity.type
_entity.pdbx_description
1 polymer ?
#
loop_
_entity_poly.entity_id
_entity_poly.type
_entity_poly.pdbx_seq_one_letter_code
_entity_poly.pdbx_strand_id
1 'polypeptide(L)'
;ICWYISISWELTEVVFAHLLPNFQECWWDALFLDIILCNGLGIFCGLGICKMLEMRTFYWESIKNIRTTRGKFKRAVLQFTPESWIKVDWFNSFAIRRIIALYLFIMIWLASELNTFFLKHVFAVDTSHPVVFWRIILIGLISAPTIRQYYVYVTDPKVKRLGMQCWMFCAVTALEAAVCLKFGRHQLPSLKLTLVCAWILILAIGTVFCVWLSVWNSNTFLSKGVRIQGGLKRHCYLDSSFENLGTIGEDVRRRRKELRMSESDVH
;
A
#
# COMPACT_ATOMS: atom_id res chain seq x y z
N ILE A 1 0.51 -6.90 -2.30
CA ILE A 1 -0.68 -6.11 -1.92
C ILE A 1 -1.23 -5.33 -3.12
N CYS A 2 -0.49 -4.39 -3.74
CA CYS A 2 -1.00 -3.61 -4.88
C CYS A 2 -1.49 -4.49 -6.04
N TRP A 3 -0.72 -5.51 -6.42
CA TRP A 3 -1.15 -6.51 -7.42
C TRP A 3 -2.44 -7.24 -7.04
N TYR A 4 -2.61 -7.55 -5.76
CA TYR A 4 -3.80 -8.24 -5.29
C TYR A 4 -5.02 -7.31 -5.28
N ILE A 5 -4.85 -6.02 -4.96
CA ILE A 5 -5.91 -5.01 -5.08
C ILE A 5 -6.33 -4.83 -6.54
N SER A 6 -5.37 -4.77 -7.46
CA SER A 6 -5.64 -4.71 -8.91
C SER A 6 -6.47 -5.91 -9.38
N ILE A 7 -6.04 -7.14 -9.07
CA ILE A 7 -6.80 -8.35 -9.44
C ILE A 7 -8.17 -8.40 -8.75
N SER A 8 -8.25 -7.96 -7.49
CA SER A 8 -9.49 -7.95 -6.72
C SER A 8 -10.49 -6.92 -7.25
N TRP A 9 -10.01 -5.84 -7.87
CA TRP A 9 -10.86 -4.88 -8.57
C TRP A 9 -11.52 -5.51 -9.80
N GLU A 10 -10.75 -6.14 -10.68
CA GLU A 10 -11.30 -6.86 -11.85
C GLU A 10 -12.32 -7.94 -11.45
N LEU A 11 -12.02 -8.69 -10.38
CA LEU A 11 -12.96 -9.66 -9.82
C LEU A 11 -14.25 -8.99 -9.34
N THR A 12 -14.15 -7.80 -8.74
CA THR A 12 -15.31 -7.03 -8.28
C THR A 12 -16.16 -6.60 -9.47
N GLU A 13 -15.55 -6.11 -10.56
CA GLU A 13 -16.28 -5.75 -11.77
C GLU A 13 -17.05 -6.95 -12.34
N VAL A 14 -16.39 -8.10 -12.51
CA VAL A 14 -17.03 -9.33 -13.00
C VAL A 14 -18.21 -9.76 -12.15
N VAL A 15 -18.07 -9.73 -10.81
CA VAL A 15 -19.16 -10.11 -9.90
C VAL A 15 -20.31 -9.12 -9.99
N PHE A 16 -20.02 -7.82 -10.00
CA PHE A 16 -21.02 -6.74 -9.96
C PHE A 16 -21.53 -6.33 -11.35
N ALA A 17 -21.05 -6.94 -12.43
CA ALA A 17 -21.51 -6.65 -13.80
C ALA A 17 -22.99 -6.99 -14.06
N HIS A 18 -23.62 -7.76 -13.17
CA HIS A 18 -25.08 -7.97 -13.18
C HIS A 18 -25.88 -6.78 -12.64
N LEU A 19 -25.25 -5.90 -11.86
CA LEU A 19 -25.87 -4.69 -11.28
C LEU A 19 -25.57 -3.46 -12.13
N LEU A 20 -24.35 -3.36 -12.66
CA LEU A 20 -23.89 -2.23 -13.45
C LEU A 20 -23.47 -2.71 -14.85
N PRO A 21 -24.21 -2.34 -15.91
CA PRO A 21 -23.85 -2.70 -17.29
C PRO A 21 -22.48 -2.16 -17.71
N ASN A 22 -22.02 -1.08 -17.07
CA ASN A 22 -20.71 -0.48 -17.34
C ASN A 22 -19.54 -1.43 -17.06
N PHE A 23 -19.71 -2.45 -16.22
CA PHE A 23 -18.67 -3.43 -15.91
C PHE A 23 -18.65 -4.63 -16.87
N GLN A 24 -19.48 -4.62 -17.92
CA GLN A 24 -19.47 -5.66 -18.96
C GLN A 24 -18.36 -5.35 -19.96
N GLU A 25 -17.13 -5.62 -19.55
CA GLU A 25 -15.93 -5.40 -20.36
C GLU A 25 -15.40 -6.71 -20.95
N CYS A 26 -14.51 -6.59 -21.93
CA CYS A 26 -13.90 -7.76 -22.54
C CYS A 26 -12.91 -8.39 -21.57
N TRP A 27 -12.93 -9.73 -21.45
CA TRP A 27 -12.03 -10.45 -20.54
C TRP A 27 -10.54 -10.18 -20.79
N TRP A 28 -10.16 -9.86 -22.04
CA TRP A 28 -8.79 -9.58 -22.41
C TRP A 28 -8.35 -8.16 -22.05
N ASP A 29 -9.30 -7.21 -21.99
CA ASP A 29 -9.08 -5.81 -21.60
C ASP A 29 -8.66 -5.78 -20.12
N ALA A 30 -9.52 -6.35 -19.26
CA ALA A 30 -9.27 -6.53 -17.83
C ALA A 30 -7.91 -7.19 -17.51
N LEU A 31 -7.51 -8.21 -18.29
CA LEU A 31 -6.24 -8.92 -18.05
C LEU A 31 -5.02 -8.15 -18.56
N PHE A 32 -5.02 -7.74 -19.82
CA PHE A 32 -3.82 -7.22 -20.47
C PHE A 32 -3.68 -5.71 -20.29
N LEU A 33 -4.77 -4.98 -20.46
CA LEU A 33 -4.75 -3.53 -20.39
C LEU A 33 -4.87 -3.04 -18.96
N ASP A 34 -5.76 -3.60 -18.13
CA ASP A 34 -5.94 -3.09 -16.77
C ASP A 34 -4.94 -3.68 -15.78
N ILE A 35 -4.91 -5.01 -15.60
CA ILE A 35 -4.00 -5.64 -14.62
C ILE A 35 -2.53 -5.44 -15.02
N ILE A 36 -2.17 -5.85 -16.24
CA ILE A 36 -0.75 -5.92 -16.63
C ILE A 36 -0.20 -4.55 -17.00
N LEU A 37 -0.88 -3.83 -17.90
CA LEU A 37 -0.35 -2.58 -18.43
C LEU A 37 -0.61 -1.40 -17.48
N CYS A 38 -1.86 -1.03 -17.24
CA CYS A 38 -2.21 0.17 -16.48
C CYS A 38 -1.77 0.06 -15.02
N ASN A 39 -2.30 -0.94 -14.30
CA ASN A 39 -1.99 -1.17 -12.90
C ASN A 39 -0.54 -1.60 -12.70
N GLY A 40 -0.03 -2.50 -13.55
CA GLY A 40 1.36 -2.96 -13.48
C GLY A 40 2.38 -1.84 -13.70
N LEU A 41 2.18 -0.96 -14.69
CA LEU A 41 3.03 0.23 -14.88
C LEU A 41 2.91 1.20 -13.70
N GLY A 42 1.69 1.42 -13.20
CA GLY A 42 1.46 2.26 -12.02
C GLY A 42 2.23 1.75 -10.79
N ILE A 43 2.18 0.44 -10.54
CA ILE A 43 2.94 -0.21 -9.46
C ILE A 43 4.45 -0.06 -9.69
N PHE A 44 4.94 -0.32 -10.89
CA PHE A 44 6.36 -0.21 -11.23
C PHE A 44 6.88 1.23 -11.02
N CYS A 45 6.19 2.21 -11.59
CA CYS A 45 6.51 3.63 -11.44
C CYS A 45 6.44 4.06 -9.97
N GLY A 46 5.39 3.67 -9.25
CA GLY A 46 5.21 3.98 -7.83
C GLY A 46 6.35 3.42 -6.96
N LEU A 47 6.74 2.16 -7.18
CA LEU A 47 7.89 1.55 -6.50
C LEU A 47 9.21 2.25 -6.86
N GLY A 48 9.39 2.65 -8.11
CA GLY A 48 10.54 3.44 -8.56
C GLY A 48 10.64 4.79 -7.83
N ILE A 49 9.53 5.50 -7.68
CA ILE A 49 9.45 6.77 -6.94
C ILE A 49 9.76 6.54 -5.46
N CYS A 50 9.15 5.53 -4.82
CA CYS A 50 9.43 5.19 -3.42
C CYS A 50 10.92 4.92 -3.21
N LYS A 51 11.55 4.11 -4.07
CA LYS A 51 12.99 3.81 -4.00
C LYS A 51 13.86 5.04 -4.22
N MET A 52 13.47 5.94 -5.13
CA MET A 52 14.17 7.19 -5.37
C MET A 52 14.14 8.12 -4.14
N LEU A 53 13.03 8.13 -3.39
CA LEU A 53 12.86 8.95 -2.20
C LEU A 53 13.48 8.32 -0.95
N GLU A 54 13.47 6.99 -0.82
CA GLU A 54 14.04 6.23 0.30
C GLU A 54 15.57 6.37 0.41
N MET A 55 16.30 6.49 -0.71
CA MET A 55 17.77 6.58 -0.72
C MET A 55 18.34 8.01 -0.58
N ARG A 56 17.52 9.04 -0.38
CA ARG A 56 18.02 10.43 -0.30
C ARG A 56 18.29 10.87 1.13
N THR A 57 19.56 11.03 1.48
CA THR A 57 19.99 11.80 2.64
C THR A 57 19.94 13.30 2.31
N PHE A 58 19.22 14.08 3.11
CA PHE A 58 19.08 15.53 2.89
C PHE A 58 20.13 16.31 3.69
N TYR A 59 20.93 17.12 3.00
CA TYR A 59 21.81 18.11 3.63
C TYR A 59 21.14 19.50 3.56
N TRP A 60 20.88 20.09 4.73
CA TRP A 60 20.16 21.36 4.87
C TRP A 60 21.09 22.56 4.65
N GLU A 61 21.43 22.87 3.39
CA GLU A 61 22.10 24.16 3.07
C GLU A 61 21.09 25.32 2.87
N SER A 62 21.50 26.54 3.21
CA SER A 62 20.71 27.75 2.95
C SER A 62 20.56 27.97 1.43
N ILE A 63 19.33 28.32 0.97
CA ILE A 63 19.03 28.66 -0.44
C ILE A 63 19.96 29.77 -0.96
N LYS A 64 20.47 30.62 -0.05
CA LYS A 64 21.42 31.69 -0.34
C LYS A 64 22.79 31.19 -0.83
N ASN A 65 23.17 29.94 -0.54
CA ASN A 65 24.46 29.37 -0.92
C ASN A 65 24.45 28.71 -2.32
N ILE A 66 23.27 28.55 -2.94
CA ILE A 66 23.15 27.89 -4.25
C ILE A 66 23.26 28.92 -5.38
N ARG A 67 24.39 28.89 -6.09
CA ARG A 67 24.71 29.84 -7.16
C ARG A 67 23.87 29.70 -8.44
N THR A 68 23.28 28.54 -8.71
CA THR A 68 22.58 28.26 -9.98
C THR A 68 21.05 28.32 -9.85
N THR A 69 20.37 28.89 -10.86
CA THR A 69 18.90 28.97 -10.95
C THR A 69 18.24 27.59 -10.97
N ARG A 70 18.82 26.63 -11.70
CA ARG A 70 18.38 25.21 -11.71
C ARG A 70 18.50 24.56 -10.33
N GLY A 71 19.53 24.92 -9.55
CA GLY A 71 19.71 24.44 -8.18
C GLY A 71 18.67 25.01 -7.21
N LYS A 72 18.30 26.28 -7.36
CA LYS A 72 17.23 26.92 -6.59
C LYS A 72 15.87 26.29 -6.87
N PHE A 73 15.54 26.05 -8.14
CA PHE A 73 14.30 25.37 -8.52
C PHE A 73 14.24 23.92 -8.00
N LYS A 74 15.33 23.16 -8.16
CA LYS A 74 15.44 21.80 -7.60
C LYS A 74 15.20 21.80 -6.09
N ARG A 75 15.71 22.80 -5.36
CA ARG A 75 15.51 22.92 -3.90
C ARG A 75 14.09 23.31 -3.52
N ALA A 76 13.44 24.20 -4.28
CA ALA A 76 12.03 24.54 -4.07
C ALA A 76 11.13 23.29 -4.22
N VAL A 77 11.38 22.45 -5.23
CA VAL A 77 10.64 21.18 -5.40
C VAL A 77 10.94 20.20 -4.26
N LEU A 78 12.18 20.15 -3.76
CA LEU A 78 12.56 19.27 -2.64
C LEU A 78 11.98 19.70 -1.29
N GLN A 79 11.53 20.94 -1.12
CA GLN A 79 10.82 21.36 0.11
C GLN A 79 9.46 20.69 0.25
N PHE A 80 8.87 20.25 -0.87
CA PHE A 80 7.62 19.51 -0.87
C PHE A 80 7.81 17.99 -0.70
N THR A 81 9.06 17.52 -0.58
CA THR A 81 9.36 16.12 -0.26
C THR A 81 9.77 15.98 1.21
N PRO A 82 9.31 14.93 1.93
CA PRO A 82 9.61 14.77 3.35
C PRO A 82 11.11 14.49 3.60
N GLU A 83 11.60 14.90 4.78
CA GLU A 83 13.00 14.74 5.21
C GLU A 83 13.45 13.28 5.26
N SER A 84 12.55 12.37 5.62
CA SER A 84 12.78 10.93 5.56
C SER A 84 11.53 10.23 5.05
N TRP A 85 11.73 9.20 4.23
CA TRP A 85 10.65 8.36 3.72
C TRP A 85 10.56 7.10 4.59
N ILE A 86 9.39 6.83 5.18
CA ILE A 86 9.19 5.64 6.01
C ILE A 86 8.99 4.44 5.08
N LYS A 87 9.78 3.39 5.27
CA LYS A 87 9.56 2.10 4.62
C LYS A 87 8.30 1.45 5.18
N VAL A 88 7.36 1.16 4.29
CA VAL A 88 6.10 0.50 4.63
C VAL A 88 6.31 -1.01 4.55
N ASP A 89 6.49 -1.65 5.70
CA ASP A 89 6.61 -3.09 5.87
C ASP A 89 5.33 -3.67 6.49
N TRP A 90 4.48 -4.24 5.64
CA TRP A 90 3.22 -4.84 6.07
C TRP A 90 3.41 -6.17 6.83
N PHE A 91 4.64 -6.63 7.06
CA PHE A 91 4.95 -7.95 7.60
C PHE A 91 5.45 -7.90 9.05
N ASN A 92 4.53 -8.00 10.03
CA ASN A 92 4.84 -8.21 11.46
C ASN A 92 4.53 -9.68 11.89
N SER A 93 5.10 -10.12 13.02
CA SER A 93 5.14 -11.49 13.58
C SER A 93 3.79 -12.16 13.84
N PHE A 94 2.66 -11.44 13.86
CA PHE A 94 1.33 -12.01 14.11
C PHE A 94 0.53 -12.24 12.81
N ALA A 95 0.53 -13.48 12.32
CA ALA A 95 -0.10 -13.84 11.04
C ALA A 95 -1.62 -13.57 10.97
N ILE A 96 -2.37 -13.88 12.04
CA ILE A 96 -3.84 -13.72 12.05
C ILE A 96 -4.23 -12.23 12.01
N ARG A 97 -3.59 -11.40 12.85
CA ARG A 97 -3.84 -9.95 12.87
C ARG A 97 -3.57 -9.33 11.50
N ARG A 98 -2.51 -9.78 10.81
CA ARG A 98 -2.17 -9.31 9.45
C ARG A 98 -3.22 -9.70 8.42
N ILE A 99 -3.71 -10.94 8.44
CA ILE A 99 -4.76 -11.39 7.51
C ILE A 99 -6.02 -10.55 7.69
N ILE A 100 -6.50 -10.41 8.93
CA ILE A 100 -7.70 -9.62 9.22
C ILE A 100 -7.50 -8.15 8.82
N ALA A 101 -6.34 -7.57 9.15
CA ALA A 101 -6.06 -6.18 8.82
C ALA A 101 -6.00 -5.92 7.31
N LEU A 102 -5.34 -6.80 6.54
CA LEU A 102 -5.29 -6.66 5.08
C LEU A 102 -6.65 -6.91 4.44
N TYR A 103 -7.42 -7.87 4.95
CA TYR A 103 -8.77 -8.12 4.49
C TYR A 103 -9.69 -6.91 4.68
N LEU A 104 -9.73 -6.33 5.89
CA LEU A 104 -10.53 -5.13 6.16
C LEU A 104 -10.09 -3.95 5.30
N PHE A 105 -8.78 -3.77 5.11
CA PHE A 105 -8.25 -2.71 4.25
C PHE A 105 -8.77 -2.84 2.81
N ILE A 106 -8.69 -4.05 2.25
CA ILE A 106 -9.11 -4.32 0.87
C ILE A 106 -10.62 -4.19 0.72
N MET A 107 -11.40 -4.69 1.68
CA MET A 107 -12.86 -4.55 1.65
C MET A 107 -13.29 -3.09 1.66
N ILE A 108 -12.70 -2.25 2.51
CA ILE A 108 -13.01 -0.82 2.59
C ILE A 108 -12.55 -0.10 1.31
N TRP A 109 -11.37 -0.44 0.78
CA TRP A 109 -10.85 0.11 -0.47
C TRP A 109 -11.79 -0.19 -1.65
N LEU A 110 -12.12 -1.47 -1.86
CA LEU A 110 -13.03 -1.90 -2.94
C LEU A 110 -14.41 -1.27 -2.78
N ALA A 111 -14.94 -1.17 -1.55
CA ALA A 111 -16.21 -0.49 -1.31
C ALA A 111 -16.17 1.00 -1.69
N SER A 112 -15.07 1.71 -1.40
CA SER A 112 -14.92 3.12 -1.77
C SER A 112 -14.85 3.34 -3.28
N GLU A 113 -14.17 2.46 -4.00
CA GLU A 113 -14.09 2.50 -5.45
C GLU A 113 -15.44 2.12 -6.08
N LEU A 114 -16.08 1.06 -5.59
CA LEU A 114 -17.39 0.60 -6.08
C LEU A 114 -18.47 1.67 -5.88
N ASN A 115 -18.43 2.41 -4.77
CA ASN A 115 -19.30 3.57 -4.54
C ASN A 115 -19.16 4.63 -5.63
N THR A 116 -17.96 4.86 -6.19
CA THR A 116 -17.74 5.81 -7.30
C THR A 116 -18.63 5.46 -8.50
N PHE A 117 -18.64 4.18 -8.88
CA PHE A 117 -19.43 3.71 -10.02
C PHE A 117 -20.93 3.69 -9.73
N PHE A 118 -21.32 3.29 -8.51
CA PHE A 118 -22.72 3.34 -8.11
C PHE A 118 -23.27 4.77 -8.06
N LEU A 119 -22.55 5.72 -7.47
CA LEU A 119 -22.98 7.12 -7.42
C LEU A 119 -23.15 7.69 -8.83
N LYS A 120 -22.18 7.44 -9.71
CA LYS A 120 -22.26 7.84 -11.12
C LYS A 120 -23.53 7.28 -11.78
N HIS A 121 -23.84 6.00 -11.58
CA HIS A 121 -25.01 5.36 -12.16
C HIS A 121 -26.33 5.88 -11.57
N VAL A 122 -26.44 5.95 -10.25
CA VAL A 122 -27.65 6.35 -9.52
C VAL A 122 -28.04 7.81 -9.79
N PHE A 123 -27.05 8.68 -9.95
CA PHE A 123 -27.27 10.09 -10.27
C PHE A 123 -27.19 10.40 -11.78
N ALA A 124 -27.03 9.38 -12.64
CA ALA A 124 -26.88 9.52 -14.08
C ALA A 124 -25.86 10.63 -14.48
N VAL A 125 -24.71 10.65 -13.80
CA VAL A 125 -23.66 11.65 -14.04
C VAL A 125 -22.70 11.14 -15.10
N ASP A 126 -22.38 11.99 -16.09
CA ASP A 126 -21.41 11.67 -17.13
C ASP A 126 -19.99 11.50 -16.56
N THR A 127 -19.17 10.65 -17.21
CA THR A 127 -17.76 10.44 -16.82
C THR A 127 -16.91 11.70 -16.90
N SER A 128 -17.22 12.59 -17.84
CA SER A 128 -16.53 13.86 -18.06
C SER A 128 -16.96 14.95 -17.06
N HIS A 129 -17.96 14.68 -16.22
CA HIS A 129 -18.49 15.69 -15.33
C HIS A 129 -17.46 16.05 -14.23
N PRO A 130 -17.21 17.36 -13.98
CA PRO A 130 -16.20 17.82 -13.02
C PRO A 130 -16.35 17.25 -11.61
N VAL A 131 -17.58 16.93 -11.18
CA VAL A 131 -17.85 16.34 -9.86
C VAL A 131 -17.18 14.97 -9.70
N VAL A 132 -17.20 14.13 -10.74
CA VAL A 132 -16.55 12.80 -10.71
C VAL A 132 -15.04 12.99 -10.61
N PHE A 133 -14.48 13.88 -11.42
CA PHE A 133 -13.05 14.20 -11.41
C PHE A 133 -12.58 14.72 -10.04
N TRP A 134 -13.20 15.79 -9.52
CA TRP A 134 -12.80 16.38 -8.25
C TRP A 134 -13.01 15.45 -7.07
N ARG A 135 -14.04 14.59 -7.12
CA ARG A 135 -14.25 13.56 -6.11
C ARG A 135 -13.11 12.54 -6.08
N ILE A 136 -12.68 12.02 -7.24
CA ILE A 136 -11.55 11.07 -7.32
C ILE A 136 -10.28 11.72 -6.76
N ILE A 137 -10.02 12.97 -7.10
CA ILE A 137 -8.89 13.73 -6.53
C ILE A 137 -9.00 13.85 -5.01
N LEU A 138 -10.17 14.20 -4.48
CA LEU A 138 -10.40 14.33 -3.04
C LEU A 138 -10.21 13.00 -2.30
N ILE A 139 -10.76 11.90 -2.82
CA ILE A 139 -10.59 10.56 -2.25
C ILE A 139 -9.11 10.15 -2.31
N GLY A 140 -8.42 10.43 -3.41
CA GLY A 140 -6.97 10.20 -3.55
C GLY A 140 -6.13 10.99 -2.53
N LEU A 141 -6.49 12.24 -2.25
CA LEU A 141 -5.80 13.07 -1.27
C LEU A 141 -6.04 12.61 0.17
N ILE A 142 -7.24 12.16 0.51
CA ILE A 142 -7.58 11.65 1.85
C ILE A 142 -7.04 10.23 2.06
N SER A 143 -6.94 9.42 1.00
CA SER A 143 -6.49 8.03 1.10
C SER A 143 -5.01 7.93 1.49
N ALA A 144 -4.13 8.80 0.99
CA ALA A 144 -2.71 8.78 1.31
C ALA A 144 -2.39 8.87 2.82
N PRO A 145 -2.86 9.88 3.58
CA PRO A 145 -2.66 9.93 5.04
C PRO A 145 -3.44 8.83 5.76
N THR A 146 -4.58 8.39 5.23
CA THR A 146 -5.38 7.28 5.78
C THR A 146 -4.63 5.96 5.75
N ILE A 147 -4.03 5.59 4.61
CA ILE A 147 -3.24 4.38 4.45
C ILE A 147 -2.06 4.40 5.42
N ARG A 148 -1.39 5.54 5.58
CA ARG A 148 -0.29 5.69 6.55
C ARG A 148 -0.75 5.49 7.98
N GLN A 149 -1.84 6.12 8.40
CA GLN A 149 -2.37 5.97 9.76
C GLN A 149 -2.82 4.53 10.03
N TYR A 150 -3.45 3.89 9.07
CA TYR A 150 -3.87 2.50 9.17
C TYR A 150 -2.67 1.56 9.27
N TYR A 151 -1.67 1.75 8.42
CA TYR A 151 -0.43 0.99 8.45
C TYR A 151 0.21 1.04 9.84
N VAL A 152 0.44 2.24 10.38
CA VAL A 152 1.05 2.42 11.72
C VAL A 152 0.22 1.74 12.82
N TYR A 153 -1.11 1.84 12.76
CA TYR A 153 -2.01 1.17 13.72
C TYR A 153 -1.92 -0.36 13.66
N VAL A 154 -1.73 -0.92 12.46
CA VAL A 154 -1.63 -2.37 12.27
C VAL A 154 -0.25 -2.89 12.66
N THR A 155 0.81 -2.16 12.33
CA THR A 155 2.20 -2.63 12.51
C THR A 155 2.79 -2.30 13.87
N ASP A 156 2.51 -1.13 14.45
CA ASP A 156 3.07 -0.73 15.74
C ASP A 156 2.15 -1.16 16.90
N PRO A 157 2.59 -2.10 17.77
CA PRO A 157 1.79 -2.54 18.92
C PRO A 157 1.57 -1.44 19.97
N LYS A 158 2.35 -0.36 19.97
CA LYS A 158 2.17 0.78 20.88
C LYS A 158 0.96 1.62 20.50
N VAL A 159 0.57 1.60 19.23
CA VAL A 159 -0.54 2.39 18.72
C VAL A 159 -1.84 1.61 18.90
N LYS A 160 -2.60 1.96 19.94
CA LYS A 160 -3.87 1.27 20.30
C LYS A 160 -5.11 1.90 19.68
N ARG A 161 -4.99 3.08 19.06
CA ARG A 161 -6.14 3.83 18.52
C ARG A 161 -5.97 4.05 17.02
N LEU A 162 -7.06 3.86 16.29
CA LEU A 162 -7.12 4.18 14.87
C LEU A 162 -7.12 5.71 14.68
N GLY A 163 -6.34 6.19 13.71
CA GLY A 163 -6.20 7.62 13.43
C GLY A 163 -7.48 8.27 12.91
N MET A 164 -7.61 9.59 13.11
CA MET A 164 -8.79 10.35 12.72
C MET A 164 -9.07 10.31 11.21
N GLN A 165 -8.04 10.29 10.36
CA GLN A 165 -8.22 10.27 8.90
C GLN A 165 -8.82 8.94 8.44
N CYS A 166 -8.44 7.82 9.07
CA CYS A 166 -9.08 6.53 8.80
C CYS A 166 -10.56 6.54 9.16
N TRP A 167 -10.93 7.12 10.31
CA TRP A 167 -12.34 7.25 10.68
C TRP A 167 -13.12 8.13 9.70
N MET A 168 -12.53 9.26 9.28
CA MET A 168 -13.11 10.13 8.27
C MET A 168 -13.33 9.40 6.95
N PHE A 169 -12.33 8.65 6.47
CA PHE A 169 -12.44 7.86 5.25
C PHE A 169 -13.55 6.80 5.36
N CYS A 170 -13.60 6.05 6.47
CA CYS A 170 -14.67 5.08 6.72
C CYS A 170 -16.05 5.74 6.75
N ALA A 171 -16.17 6.92 7.38
CA ALA A 171 -17.43 7.66 7.44
C ALA A 171 -17.89 8.14 6.06
N VAL A 172 -16.96 8.63 5.23
CA VAL A 172 -17.24 9.02 3.83
C VAL A 172 -17.70 7.81 3.04
N THR A 173 -16.96 6.69 3.08
CA THR A 173 -17.33 5.46 2.36
C THR A 173 -18.68 4.92 2.81
N ALA A 174 -18.97 4.93 4.12
CA ALA A 174 -20.25 4.48 4.66
C ALA A 174 -21.41 5.40 4.25
N LEU A 175 -21.20 6.72 4.27
CA LEU A 175 -22.19 7.70 3.83
C LEU A 175 -22.53 7.52 2.35
N GLU A 176 -21.51 7.39 1.50
CA GLU A 176 -21.69 7.16 0.07
C GLU A 176 -22.42 5.84 -0.20
N ALA A 177 -22.06 4.76 0.49
CA ALA A 177 -22.76 3.49 0.39
C ALA A 177 -24.24 3.64 0.79
N ALA A 178 -24.53 4.40 1.87
CA ALA A 178 -25.90 4.66 2.30
C ALA A 178 -26.70 5.47 1.26
N VAL A 179 -26.06 6.45 0.61
CA VAL A 179 -26.66 7.22 -0.50
C VAL A 179 -26.97 6.29 -1.68
N CYS A 180 -26.01 5.45 -2.10
CA CYS A 180 -26.20 4.46 -3.17
C CYS A 180 -27.36 3.51 -2.86
N LEU A 181 -27.45 2.99 -1.63
CA LEU A 181 -28.54 2.08 -1.22
C LEU A 181 -29.89 2.78 -1.16
N LYS A 182 -29.94 4.02 -0.66
CA LYS A 182 -31.18 4.78 -0.50
C LYS A 182 -31.78 5.20 -1.84
N PHE A 183 -30.96 5.72 -2.75
CA PHE A 183 -31.42 6.26 -4.04
C PHE A 183 -31.33 5.25 -5.18
N GLY A 184 -30.44 4.26 -5.11
CA GLY A 184 -30.24 3.24 -6.14
C GLY A 184 -31.19 2.06 -6.09
N ARG A 185 -31.91 1.84 -4.97
CA ARG A 185 -32.80 0.67 -4.77
C ARG A 185 -33.87 0.50 -5.84
N HIS A 186 -34.37 1.58 -6.42
CA HIS A 186 -35.37 1.56 -7.49
C HIS A 186 -34.77 1.42 -8.89
N GLN A 187 -33.50 1.81 -9.07
CA GLN A 187 -32.83 1.83 -10.37
C GLN A 187 -32.02 0.54 -10.64
N LEU A 188 -31.54 -0.11 -9.58
CA LEU A 188 -30.68 -1.29 -9.69
C LEU A 188 -31.50 -2.59 -9.79
N PRO A 189 -31.04 -3.57 -10.58
CA PRO A 189 -31.60 -4.92 -10.59
C PRO A 189 -31.60 -5.58 -9.20
N SER A 190 -32.37 -6.67 -9.07
CA SER A 190 -32.40 -7.45 -7.84
C SER A 190 -31.01 -7.98 -7.49
N LEU A 191 -30.56 -7.67 -6.26
CA LEU A 191 -29.23 -8.01 -5.79
C LEU A 191 -29.12 -9.52 -5.57
N LYS A 192 -28.24 -10.18 -6.34
CA LYS A 192 -27.98 -11.61 -6.20
C LYS A 192 -27.05 -11.83 -5.00
N LEU A 193 -27.66 -12.03 -3.82
CA LEU A 193 -26.94 -12.25 -2.56
C LEU A 193 -25.90 -13.38 -2.65
N THR A 194 -26.17 -14.42 -3.45
CA THR A 194 -25.22 -15.52 -3.69
C THR A 194 -23.90 -15.04 -4.29
N LEU A 195 -23.94 -14.12 -5.27
CA LEU A 195 -22.75 -13.55 -5.90
C LEU A 195 -21.98 -12.64 -4.93
N VAL A 196 -22.69 -11.86 -4.13
CA VAL A 196 -22.05 -10.99 -3.12
C VAL A 196 -21.38 -11.83 -2.02
N CYS A 197 -22.06 -12.85 -1.51
CA CYS A 197 -21.46 -13.77 -0.53
C CYS A 197 -20.26 -14.53 -1.10
N ALA A 198 -20.35 -14.98 -2.36
CA ALA A 198 -19.23 -15.62 -3.05
C ALA A 198 -18.03 -14.67 -3.20
N TRP A 199 -18.27 -13.41 -3.55
CA TRP A 199 -17.23 -12.38 -3.66
C TRP A 199 -16.53 -12.11 -2.32
N ILE A 200 -17.30 -11.92 -1.24
CA ILE A 200 -16.75 -11.76 0.12
C ILE A 200 -15.85 -12.96 0.49
N LEU A 201 -16.30 -14.18 0.19
CA LEU A 201 -15.57 -15.40 0.49
C LEU A 201 -14.30 -15.56 -0.37
N ILE A 202 -14.38 -15.30 -1.67
CA ILE A 202 -13.23 -15.36 -2.59
C ILE A 202 -12.16 -14.35 -2.16
N LEU A 203 -12.56 -13.14 -1.76
CA LEU A 203 -11.62 -12.16 -1.22
C LEU A 203 -11.01 -12.59 0.12
N ALA A 204 -11.77 -13.23 1.00
CA ALA A 204 -11.23 -13.78 2.24
C ALA A 204 -10.19 -14.87 1.97
N ILE A 205 -10.47 -15.81 1.06
CA ILE A 205 -9.52 -16.86 0.67
C ILE A 205 -8.30 -16.26 -0.04
N GLY A 206 -8.54 -15.31 -0.95
CA GLY A 206 -7.49 -14.62 -1.71
C GLY A 206 -6.54 -13.83 -0.81
N THR A 207 -7.03 -13.20 0.26
CA THR A 207 -6.18 -12.49 1.23
C THR A 207 -5.30 -13.44 2.02
N VAL A 208 -5.84 -14.59 2.47
CA VAL A 208 -5.05 -15.64 3.12
C VAL A 208 -3.95 -16.13 2.18
N PHE A 209 -4.30 -16.42 0.92
CA PHE A 209 -3.33 -16.84 -0.10
C PHE A 209 -2.27 -15.76 -0.38
N CYS A 210 -2.67 -14.49 -0.50
CA CYS A 210 -1.75 -13.38 -0.74
C CYS A 210 -0.74 -13.22 0.42
N VAL A 211 -1.22 -13.35 1.66
CA VAL A 211 -0.36 -13.32 2.85
C VAL A 211 0.58 -14.51 2.87
N TRP A 212 0.07 -15.72 2.61
CA TRP A 212 0.88 -16.94 2.55
C TRP A 212 1.99 -16.84 1.50
N LEU A 213 1.64 -16.42 0.27
CA LEU A 213 2.59 -16.23 -0.82
C LEU A 213 3.65 -15.19 -0.46
N SER A 214 3.26 -14.11 0.21
CA SER A 214 4.18 -13.05 0.62
C SER A 214 5.16 -13.54 1.70
N VAL A 215 4.69 -14.31 2.69
CA VAL A 215 5.54 -14.93 3.72
C VAL A 215 6.49 -15.95 3.09
N TRP A 216 5.99 -16.76 2.16
CA TRP A 216 6.84 -17.71 1.44
C TRP A 216 7.93 -16.96 0.66
N ASN A 217 7.57 -15.99 -0.17
CA ASN A 217 8.53 -15.20 -0.92
C ASN A 217 9.59 -14.55 -0.01
N SER A 218 9.17 -13.97 1.12
CA SER A 218 10.10 -13.40 2.12
C SER A 218 11.10 -14.45 2.62
N ASN A 219 10.62 -15.63 3.02
CA ASN A 219 11.48 -16.73 3.49
C ASN A 219 12.45 -17.23 2.39
N THR A 220 12.03 -17.28 1.12
CA THR A 220 12.91 -17.69 0.00
C THR A 220 14.02 -16.67 -0.27
N PHE A 221 13.66 -15.38 -0.31
CA PHE A 221 14.57 -14.30 -0.66
C PHE A 221 15.55 -13.97 0.47
N LEU A 222 15.10 -13.98 1.74
CA LEU A 222 15.98 -13.84 2.91
C LEU A 222 16.94 -15.02 3.09
N SER A 223 16.57 -16.21 2.60
CA SER A 223 17.39 -17.43 2.72
C SER A 223 18.44 -17.60 1.62
N LYS A 224 18.54 -16.68 0.64
CA LYS A 224 19.67 -16.68 -0.32
C LYS A 224 20.95 -16.24 0.40
N GLY A 225 21.55 -17.19 1.13
CA GLY A 225 22.86 -17.03 1.76
C GLY A 225 23.92 -16.75 0.71
N VAL A 226 24.47 -15.54 0.72
CA VAL A 226 25.63 -15.17 -0.09
C VAL A 226 26.82 -15.98 0.42
N ARG A 227 27.35 -16.88 -0.41
CA ARG A 227 28.54 -17.68 -0.11
C ARG A 227 29.78 -16.80 -0.34
N ILE A 228 30.19 -16.04 0.66
CA ILE A 228 31.44 -15.26 0.62
C ILE A 228 32.62 -16.24 0.76
N GLN A 229 33.64 -16.09 -0.10
CA GLN A 229 34.87 -16.89 -0.05
C GLN A 229 35.49 -16.83 1.35
N GLY A 230 35.63 -18.01 2.00
CA GLY A 230 36.14 -18.12 3.37
C GLY A 230 35.40 -19.08 4.31
N GLY A 231 34.54 -19.97 3.81
CA GLY A 231 34.01 -21.12 4.57
C GLY A 231 32.99 -20.82 5.69
N LEU A 232 32.76 -19.55 6.05
CA LEU A 232 31.76 -19.17 7.05
C LEU A 232 30.40 -18.88 6.38
N LYS A 233 29.40 -19.73 6.59
CA LYS A 233 28.00 -19.42 6.26
C LYS A 233 27.52 -18.30 7.20
N ARG A 234 27.43 -17.07 6.71
CA ARG A 234 26.70 -15.99 7.39
C ARG A 234 25.35 -15.75 6.72
N HIS A 235 24.29 -15.73 7.51
CA HIS A 235 23.00 -15.20 7.09
C HIS A 235 23.13 -13.67 7.00
N CYS A 236 23.46 -13.15 5.82
CA CYS A 236 23.37 -11.71 5.57
C CYS A 236 21.91 -11.37 5.27
N TYR A 237 21.25 -10.68 6.19
CA TYR A 237 19.95 -10.08 5.96
C TYR A 237 20.11 -8.97 4.93
N LEU A 238 19.52 -9.15 3.75
CA LEU A 238 19.67 -8.26 2.59
C LEU A 238 18.82 -6.98 2.69
N ASP A 239 18.34 -6.64 3.89
CA ASP A 239 17.48 -5.48 4.10
C ASP A 239 18.28 -4.31 4.69
N SER A 240 18.27 -3.15 4.03
CA SER A 240 18.94 -1.93 4.46
C SER A 240 18.13 -1.16 5.53
N SER A 241 17.40 -1.87 6.40
CA SER A 241 16.65 -1.26 7.48
C SER A 241 17.61 -0.73 8.56
N PHE A 242 17.27 0.42 9.15
CA PHE A 242 18.01 1.02 10.28
C PHE A 242 18.16 0.05 11.47
N GLU A 243 17.26 -0.92 11.61
CA GLU A 243 17.35 -2.00 12.60
C GLU A 243 18.57 -2.91 12.38
N ASN A 244 19.00 -3.13 11.13
CA ASN A 244 20.20 -3.92 10.85
C ASN A 244 21.50 -3.20 11.24
N LEU A 245 21.54 -1.86 11.24
CA LEU A 245 22.69 -1.12 11.76
C LEU A 245 22.81 -1.26 13.28
N GLY A 246 21.68 -1.31 13.99
CA GLY A 246 21.61 -1.58 15.43
C GLY A 246 22.09 -3.00 15.77
N THR A 247 21.58 -4.01 15.06
CA THR A 247 21.96 -5.41 15.29
C THR A 247 23.38 -5.72 14.82
N ILE A 248 23.88 -5.10 13.75
CA ILE A 248 25.31 -5.15 13.38
C ILE A 248 26.17 -4.52 14.47
N GLY A 249 25.74 -3.39 15.04
CA GLY A 249 26.44 -2.74 16.16
C GLY A 249 26.45 -3.60 17.43
N GLU A 250 25.38 -4.34 17.69
CA GLU A 250 25.32 -5.30 18.80
C GLU A 250 26.15 -6.57 18.53
N ASP A 251 26.13 -7.11 17.32
CA ASP A 251 26.96 -8.25 16.92
C ASP A 251 28.45 -7.91 16.97
N VAL A 252 28.83 -6.70 16.53
CA VAL A 252 30.21 -6.19 16.65
C VAL A 252 30.60 -6.04 18.12
N ARG A 253 29.71 -5.52 18.97
CA ARG A 253 29.95 -5.42 20.43
C ARG A 253 30.08 -6.79 21.09
N ARG A 254 29.25 -7.76 20.71
CA ARG A 254 29.31 -9.15 21.18
C ARG A 254 30.62 -9.82 20.79
N ARG A 255 31.04 -9.66 19.54
CA ARG A 255 32.30 -10.22 19.02
C ARG A 255 33.54 -9.56 19.63
N ARG A 256 33.49 -8.25 19.93
CA ARG A 256 34.55 -7.56 20.69
C ARG A 256 34.70 -8.12 22.11
N LYS A 257 33.58 -8.44 22.77
CA LYS A 257 33.59 -9.10 24.09
C LYS A 257 34.18 -10.51 24.02
N GLU A 258 33.84 -11.28 22.99
CA GLU A 258 34.42 -12.62 22.76
C GLU A 258 35.93 -12.57 22.48
N LEU A 259 36.39 -11.52 21.78
CA LEU A 259 37.81 -11.30 21.47
C LEU A 259 38.60 -10.57 22.58
N ARG A 260 37.98 -10.25 23.72
CA ARG A 260 38.56 -9.50 24.86
C ARG A 260 39.24 -8.17 24.47
N MET A 261 38.77 -7.51 23.42
CA MET A 261 39.26 -6.19 23.01
C MET A 261 38.63 -5.13 23.92
N SER A 262 39.44 -4.41 24.70
CA SER A 262 38.97 -3.33 25.58
C SER A 262 38.76 -2.05 24.77
N GLU A 263 37.76 -1.23 25.12
CA GLU A 263 37.52 0.07 24.47
C GLU A 263 38.72 1.05 24.63
N SER A 264 39.68 0.74 25.50
CA SER A 264 40.92 1.48 25.71
C SER A 264 41.99 1.29 24.63
N ASP A 265 41.85 0.32 23.73
CA ASP A 265 42.91 -0.04 22.76
C ASP A 265 42.83 0.77 21.46
N VAL A 266 41.89 1.71 21.36
CA VAL A 266 41.69 2.57 20.18
C VAL A 266 41.52 4.01 20.62
N HIS A 267 42.60 4.59 21.14
CA HIS A 267 42.84 6.03 21.11
C HIS A 267 44.26 6.30 20.61
#